data_AF-A0A9P8B8K6-F1
#
_entry.id   AF-A0A9P8B8K6-F1
#
_cell.length_a   1.000
_cell.length_b   1.000
_cell.length_c   1.000
_cell.angle_alpha   90.00
_cell.angle_beta   90.00
_cell.angle_gamma   90.00
#
_symmetry.space_group_name_H-M   'P 1'
#
loop_
_entity.id
_entity.type
_entity.pdbx_description
1 polymer ?
#
loop_
_entity_poly.entity_id
_entity_poly.type
_entity_poly.pdbx_seq_one_letter_code
_entity_poly.pdbx_strand_id
1 'polypeptide(L)'
;MIWHIPDYKNIKFHWYNQIMMIIICHICFAMSHLDGYQYEDYFHPIPLQLIALAYATIKCALDEWSDRGWRLLQFKEGAYWDVYLMLLTNLRNLVQQSKVFERKFREDIWKWVMGHKRLAC
;
A
#
# COMPACT_ATOMS: atom_id res chain seq x y z
N MET A 1 -18.60 7.20 0.84
CA MET A 1 -18.56 5.75 1.15
C MET A 1 -17.62 5.57 2.32
N ILE A 2 -18.16 5.34 3.52
CA ILE A 2 -17.40 5.19 4.77
C ILE A 2 -16.87 3.75 4.78
N TRP A 3 -15.55 3.56 4.78
CA TRP A 3 -14.95 2.25 4.94
C TRP A 3 -15.12 1.80 6.39
N HIS A 4 -16.28 1.19 6.68
CA HIS A 4 -16.41 0.35 7.86
C HIS A 4 -15.42 -0.80 7.72
N ILE A 5 -14.62 -1.00 8.78
CA ILE A 5 -13.90 -2.20 9.22
C ILE A 5 -13.58 -3.21 8.09
N PRO A 6 -12.30 -3.53 7.81
CA PRO A 6 -11.94 -4.45 6.74
C PRO A 6 -12.60 -5.81 6.95
N ASP A 7 -13.70 -6.04 6.25
CA ASP A 7 -14.34 -7.35 6.17
C ASP A 7 -13.42 -8.25 5.35
N TYR A 8 -12.71 -9.13 6.03
CA TYR A 8 -11.80 -10.11 5.42
C TYR A 8 -12.53 -11.04 4.42
N LYS A 9 -13.87 -11.07 4.41
CA LYS A 9 -14.67 -11.82 3.43
C LYS A 9 -14.91 -11.06 2.13
N ASN A 10 -14.53 -9.78 2.06
CA ASN A 10 -14.73 -8.97 0.87
C ASN A 10 -13.60 -9.24 -0.14
N ILE A 11 -13.93 -9.96 -1.22
CA ILE A 11 -13.01 -10.28 -2.32
C ILE A 11 -12.27 -9.03 -2.83
N LYS A 12 -12.92 -7.86 -2.84
CA LYS A 12 -12.27 -6.59 -3.23
C LYS A 12 -11.10 -6.26 -2.30
N PHE A 13 -11.26 -6.42 -0.99
CA PHE A 13 -10.19 -6.12 -0.03
C PHE A 13 -8.96 -7.01 -0.25
N HIS A 14 -9.16 -8.29 -0.57
CA HIS A 14 -8.05 -9.19 -0.90
C HIS A 14 -7.27 -8.75 -2.14
N TRP A 15 -7.95 -8.36 -3.21
CA TRP A 15 -7.29 -7.85 -4.42
C TRP A 15 -6.50 -6.56 -4.14
N TYR A 16 -7.08 -5.63 -3.40
CA TYR A 16 -6.40 -4.38 -3.04
C TYR A 16 -5.13 -4.64 -2.23
N ASN A 17 -5.16 -5.58 -1.28
CA ASN A 17 -3.98 -5.93 -0.48
C ASN A 17 -2.88 -6.56 -1.33
N GLN A 18 -3.23 -7.48 -2.22
CA GLN A 18 -2.25 -8.11 -3.11
C GLN A 18 -1.60 -7.09 -4.05
N ILE A 19 -2.39 -6.23 -4.69
CA ILE A 19 -1.86 -5.18 -5.58
C ILE A 19 -0.98 -4.21 -4.78
N MET A 20 -1.40 -3.82 -3.57
CA MET A 20 -0.61 -2.95 -2.70
C MET A 20 0.75 -3.57 -2.38
N MET A 21 0.79 -4.84 -2.00
CA MET A 21 2.03 -5.55 -1.72
C MET A 21 2.93 -5.67 -2.96
N ILE A 22 2.35 -5.96 -4.14
CA ILE A 22 3.08 -6.00 -5.42
C ILE A 22 3.71 -4.64 -5.73
N ILE A 23 2.95 -3.55 -5.57
CA ILE A 23 3.44 -2.18 -5.78
C ILE A 23 4.63 -1.91 -4.86
N ILE A 24 4.46 -2.12 -3.55
CA ILE A 24 5.53 -1.88 -2.56
C ILE A 24 6.79 -2.67 -2.91
N CYS A 25 6.64 -3.95 -3.26
CA CYS A 25 7.77 -4.80 -3.65
C CYS A 25 8.49 -4.22 -4.88
N HIS A 26 7.75 -3.87 -5.94
CA HIS A 26 8.33 -3.37 -7.19
C HIS A 26 9.02 -2.02 -7.03
N ILE A 27 8.45 -1.09 -6.26
CA ILE A 27 8.98 0.28 -6.17
C ILE A 27 10.13 0.40 -5.16
N CYS A 28 10.17 -0.45 -4.13
CA CYS A 28 11.15 -0.32 -3.05
C CYS A 28 12.16 -1.47 -3.01
N PHE A 29 11.82 -2.68 -3.46
CA PHE A 29 12.60 -3.89 -3.13
C PHE A 29 13.01 -4.74 -4.34
N ALA A 30 12.47 -4.49 -5.55
CA ALA A 30 12.67 -5.36 -6.70
C ALA A 30 14.11 -5.42 -7.23
N MET A 31 14.94 -4.41 -6.98
CA MET A 31 16.29 -4.31 -7.52
C MET A 31 17.27 -3.84 -6.45
N SER A 32 18.53 -4.26 -6.57
CA SER A 32 19.58 -4.01 -5.58
C SER A 32 19.94 -2.53 -5.36
N HIS A 33 19.58 -1.67 -6.30
CA HIS A 33 19.86 -0.23 -6.23
C HIS A 33 18.69 0.58 -5.65
N LEU A 34 17.54 -0.05 -5.36
CA LEU A 34 16.40 0.64 -4.77
C LEU A 34 16.60 0.82 -3.26
N ASP A 35 16.07 1.92 -2.72
CA ASP A 35 16.28 2.29 -1.31
C ASP A 35 15.78 1.22 -0.34
N GLY A 36 14.63 0.60 -0.61
CA GLY A 36 14.13 -0.49 0.23
C GLY A 36 15.03 -1.73 0.18
N TYR A 37 15.76 -1.95 -0.92
CA TYR A 37 16.75 -3.01 -0.99
C TYR A 37 18.01 -2.66 -0.18
N GLN A 38 18.51 -1.43 -0.30
CA GLN A 38 19.76 -1.00 0.33
C GLN A 38 19.62 -0.73 1.83
N TYR A 39 18.45 -0.27 2.24
CA TYR A 39 18.17 0.26 3.57
C TYR A 39 16.98 -0.46 4.20
N GLU A 40 16.92 -1.79 4.07
CA GLU A 40 15.81 -2.64 4.55
C GLU A 40 15.34 -2.31 5.97
N ASP A 41 16.28 -2.08 6.89
CA ASP A 41 15.99 -1.79 8.30
C ASP A 41 15.10 -0.54 8.49
N TYR A 42 15.21 0.46 7.61
CA TYR A 42 14.37 1.67 7.66
C TYR A 42 12.93 1.41 7.23
N PHE A 43 12.71 0.33 6.49
CA PHE A 43 11.40 -0.09 6.03
C PHE A 43 10.81 -1.21 6.90
N HIS A 44 11.50 -1.69 7.95
CA HIS A 44 10.99 -2.72 8.84
C HIS A 44 10.44 -2.14 10.17
N PRO A 45 9.19 -2.45 10.56
CA PRO A 45 8.13 -3.01 9.72
C PRO A 45 7.60 -1.96 8.73
N ILE A 46 6.97 -2.38 7.62
CA ILE A 46 6.60 -1.48 6.50
C ILE A 46 5.92 -0.19 7.00
N PRO A 47 6.41 1.01 6.64
CA PRO A 47 5.84 2.27 7.11
C PRO A 47 4.38 2.44 6.70
N LEU A 48 3.55 2.95 7.61
CA LEU A 48 2.14 3.24 7.31
C LEU A 48 1.98 4.25 6.18
N GLN A 49 2.93 5.18 6.05
CA GLN A 49 3.00 6.16 4.97
C GLN A 49 3.15 5.47 3.61
N LEU A 50 3.99 4.44 3.52
CA LEU A 50 4.20 3.69 2.29
C LEU A 50 2.95 2.88 1.91
N ILE A 51 2.30 2.27 2.90
CA ILE A 51 1.03 1.55 2.72
C ILE A 51 -0.07 2.51 2.25
N ALA A 52 -0.20 3.68 2.89
CA ALA A 52 -1.16 4.70 2.51
C ALA A 52 -0.93 5.20 1.07
N LEU A 53 0.34 5.40 0.69
CA LEU A 53 0.71 5.83 -0.66
C LEU A 53 0.32 4.77 -1.69
N ALA A 54 0.61 3.49 -1.44
CA ALA A 54 0.24 2.41 -2.34
C ALA A 54 -1.28 2.27 -2.51
N TYR A 55 -2.06 2.37 -1.42
CA TYR A 55 -3.53 2.39 -1.52
C TYR A 55 -4.06 3.63 -2.26
N ALA A 56 -3.45 4.80 -2.04
CA ALA A 56 -3.83 6.01 -2.75
C ALA A 56 -3.63 5.83 -4.25
N THR A 57 -2.47 5.31 -4.67
CA THR A 57 -2.18 4.98 -6.07
C THR A 57 -3.23 4.04 -6.67
N ILE A 58 -3.60 2.96 -5.97
CA ILE A 58 -4.61 2.00 -6.45
C ILE A 58 -5.97 2.68 -6.59
N LYS A 59 -6.43 3.40 -5.55
CA LYS A 59 -7.73 4.06 -5.57
C LYS A 59 -7.82 5.05 -6.73
N CYS A 60 -6.76 5.83 -6.93
CA CYS A 60 -6.71 6.83 -7.98
C CYS A 60 -6.66 6.23 -9.37
N ALA A 61 -5.94 5.11 -9.54
CA ALA A 61 -5.95 4.36 -10.78
C ALA A 61 -7.36 3.85 -11.13
N LEU A 62 -8.09 3.34 -10.13
CA LEU A 62 -9.44 2.85 -10.32
C LEU A 62 -10.46 3.95 -10.59
N ASP A 63 -10.39 5.06 -9.85
CA ASP A 63 -11.30 6.22 -10.02
C ASP A 63 -11.18 6.77 -11.46
N GLU A 64 -9.97 6.82 -12.01
CA GLU A 64 -9.76 7.31 -13.38
C GLU A 64 -10.14 6.29 -14.45
N TRP A 65 -9.91 5.00 -14.21
CA TRP A 65 -10.38 3.94 -15.11
C TRP A 65 -11.90 3.87 -15.22
N SER A 66 -12.63 4.25 -14.16
CA SER A 66 -14.09 4.35 -14.23
C SER A 66 -14.58 5.54 -15.06
N ASP A 67 -13.83 6.64 -15.08
CA ASP A 67 -14.28 7.89 -15.69
C ASP A 67 -13.87 8.04 -17.16
N ARG A 68 -12.71 7.49 -17.57
CA ARG A 68 -12.14 7.69 -18.92
C ARG A 68 -11.29 6.48 -19.29
N GLY A 69 -11.75 5.68 -20.26
CA GLY A 69 -11.11 4.40 -20.64
C GLY A 69 -9.57 4.44 -20.73
N TRP A 70 -8.93 3.31 -20.41
CA TRP A 70 -7.48 3.06 -20.25
C TRP A 70 -6.54 4.14 -20.84
N ARG A 71 -6.19 5.14 -20.01
CA ARG A 71 -5.18 6.16 -20.32
C ARG A 71 -4.06 6.11 -19.29
N LEU A 72 -2.86 6.50 -19.74
CA LEU A 72 -1.72 6.68 -18.85
C LEU A 72 -2.01 7.81 -17.86
N LEU A 73 -1.96 7.50 -16.57
CA LEU A 73 -2.25 8.46 -15.52
C LEU A 73 -1.06 9.34 -15.22
N GLN A 74 -1.29 10.65 -15.23
CA GLN A 74 -0.31 11.62 -14.77
C GLN A 74 -0.46 11.79 -13.27
N PHE A 75 0.44 11.14 -12.52
CA PHE A 75 0.49 11.28 -11.07
C PHE A 75 0.92 12.71 -10.68
N LYS A 76 -0.03 13.60 -10.37
CA LYS A 76 0.20 14.95 -9.83
C LYS A 76 -0.15 14.98 -8.34
N GLU A 77 0.82 15.36 -7.51
CA GLU A 77 0.71 15.42 -6.05
C GLU A 77 -0.60 16.06 -5.55
N GLY A 78 -0.96 17.23 -6.10
CA GLY A 78 -2.16 17.97 -5.69
C GLY A 78 -3.49 17.24 -5.92
N ALA A 79 -3.56 16.26 -6.83
CA ALA A 79 -4.77 15.48 -7.06
C ALA A 79 -4.92 14.30 -6.08
N TYR A 80 -3.80 13.84 -5.51
CA TYR A 80 -3.73 12.59 -4.74
C TYR A 80 -3.45 12.81 -3.25
N TRP A 81 -3.01 14.01 -2.89
CA TRP A 81 -2.67 14.40 -1.54
C TRP A 81 -3.83 14.18 -0.56
N ASP A 82 -5.04 14.63 -0.91
CA ASP A 82 -6.20 14.49 -0.03
C ASP A 82 -6.59 13.03 0.19
N VAL A 83 -6.51 12.21 -0.87
CA VAL A 83 -6.77 10.77 -0.80
C VAL A 83 -5.73 10.08 0.08
N TYR A 84 -4.46 10.42 -0.11
CA TYR A 84 -3.35 9.93 0.71
C TYR A 84 -3.54 10.28 2.19
N LEU A 85 -3.82 11.55 2.51
CA LEU A 85 -4.01 12.00 3.89
C LEU A 85 -5.20 11.32 4.57
N MET A 86 -6.31 11.17 3.84
CA MET A 86 -7.48 10.44 4.33
C MET A 86 -7.12 8.99 4.65
N LEU A 87 -6.44 8.28 3.75
CA LEU A 87 -6.05 6.89 3.94
C LEU A 87 -5.04 6.72 5.09
N LEU A 88 -4.05 7.60 5.18
CA LEU A 88 -3.08 7.59 6.27
C LEU A 88 -3.75 7.82 7.63
N THR A 89 -4.71 8.75 7.70
CA THR A 89 -5.49 9.01 8.91
C THR A 89 -6.31 7.80 9.31
N ASN A 90 -6.99 7.16 8.35
CA ASN A 90 -7.76 5.94 8.61
C ASN A 90 -6.87 4.79 9.09
N LEU A 91 -5.71 4.58 8.47
CA LEU A 91 -4.74 3.58 8.90
C LEU A 91 -4.24 3.86 10.33
N ARG A 92 -3.89 5.10 10.64
CA ARG A 92 -3.49 5.50 12.01
C ARG A 92 -4.59 5.22 13.03
N ASN A 93 -5.84 5.55 12.71
CA ASN A 93 -6.97 5.29 13.60
C ASN A 93 -7.18 3.78 13.84
N LEU A 94 -7.11 2.96 12.78
CA LEU A 94 -7.22 1.50 12.89
C LEU A 94 -6.09 0.91 13.75
N VAL A 95 -4.87 1.41 13.56
CA VAL A 95 -3.69 1.00 14.32
C VAL A 95 -3.80 1.39 15.80
N GLN A 96 -4.34 2.58 16.10
CA GLN A 96 -4.59 3.02 17.48
C GLN A 96 -5.61 2.14 18.20
N GLN A 97 -6.57 1.56 17.48
CA GLN A 97 -7.57 0.66 18.07
C GLN A 97 -6.97 -0.70 18.48
N SER A 98 -5.88 -1.15 17.87
CA SER A 98 -5.20 -2.39 18.26
C SER A 98 -3.73 -2.43 17.81
N LYS A 99 -2.81 -2.23 18.76
CA LYS A 99 -1.36 -2.35 18.55
C LYS A 99 -0.93 -3.77 18.14
N VAL A 100 -1.67 -4.79 18.59
CA VAL A 100 -1.40 -6.19 18.20
C VAL A 100 -1.75 -6.39 16.73
N PHE A 101 -2.89 -5.84 16.30
CA PHE A 101 -3.30 -5.87 14.89
C PHE A 101 -2.31 -5.10 14.01
N GLU A 102 -1.92 -3.88 14.41
CA GLU A 102 -0.92 -3.08 13.67
C GLU A 102 0.34 -3.90 13.40
N ARG A 103 0.93 -4.44 14.47
CA ARG A 103 2.19 -5.17 14.36
C ARG A 103 2.03 -6.36 13.43
N LYS A 104 1.02 -7.18 13.66
CA LYS A 104 0.76 -8.36 12.82
C LYS A 104 0.55 -7.97 11.35
N PHE A 105 -0.26 -6.96 11.09
CA PHE A 105 -0.55 -6.48 9.74
C PHE A 105 0.71 -6.02 9.00
N ARG A 106 1.53 -5.17 9.63
CA ARG A 106 2.76 -4.65 9.02
C ARG A 106 3.83 -5.74 8.85
N GLU A 107 3.90 -6.69 9.80
CA GLU A 107 4.76 -7.87 9.71
C GLU A 107 4.35 -8.83 8.58
N ASP A 108 3.06 -9.05 8.39
CA ASP A 108 2.55 -9.93 7.32
C ASP A 108 2.88 -9.33 5.94
N ILE A 109 2.76 -8.01 5.78
CA ILE A 109 3.20 -7.30 4.57
C ILE A 109 4.72 -7.45 4.40
N TRP A 110 5.50 -7.19 5.45
CA TRP A 110 6.96 -7.29 5.41
C TRP A 110 7.41 -8.68 4.95
N LYS A 111 6.89 -9.75 5.57
CA LYS A 111 7.21 -11.14 5.21
C LYS A 111 6.85 -11.45 3.77
N TRP A 112 5.71 -10.98 3.30
CA TRP A 112 5.32 -11.16 1.91
C TRP A 112 6.30 -10.47 0.96
N VAL A 113 6.58 -9.18 1.18
CA VAL A 113 7.48 -8.38 0.33
C VAL A 113 8.88 -8.99 0.30
N MET A 114 9.43 -9.35 1.45
CA MET A 114 10.77 -9.93 1.54
C MET A 114 10.86 -11.35 0.96
N GLY A 115 9.77 -12.12 1.04
CA GLY A 115 9.67 -13.42 0.37
C GLY A 115 9.69 -13.30 -1.15
N HIS A 116 9.12 -12.23 -1.71
CA HIS A 116 9.00 -12.01 -3.15
C HIS A 116 10.11 -11.13 -3.73
N LYS A 117 10.85 -10.40 -2.88
CA LYS A 117 12.07 -9.66 -3.23
C LYS A 117 13.06 -10.51 -4.03
N ARG A 118 13.16 -11.81 -3.70
CA ARG A 118 14.11 -12.75 -4.33
C ARG A 118 13.69 -13.26 -5.70
N LEU A 119 12.43 -13.09 -6.09
CA LEU A 119 11.89 -13.58 -7.36
C LEU A 119 11.99 -12.54 -8.49
N ALA A 120 12.36 -11.30 -8.16
CA ALA A 120 12.53 -10.19 -9.10
C ALA A 120 14.00 -9.97 -9.52
N CYS A 121 14.95 -10.70 -8.93
CA CYS A 121 16.36 -10.71 -9.30
C CYS A 121 16.68 -11.88 -10.24
#